data_AF-A0A8B9V5P2-F1
#
_entry.id   AF-A0A8B9V5P2-F1
#
_cell.length_a   1.000
_cell.length_b   1.000
_cell.length_c   1.000
_cell.angle_alpha   90.00
_cell.angle_beta   90.00
_cell.angle_gamma   90.00
#
_symmetry.space_group_name_H-M   'P 1'
#
loop_
_entity.id
_entity.type
_entity.pdbx_description
1 polymer ?
#
loop_
_entity_poly.entity_id
_entity_poly.type
_entity_poly.pdbx_seq_one_letter_code
_entity_poly.pdbx_strand_id
1 'polypeptide(L)'
;MRGRVVACPRGCQAVVDSGTMLLAGPPRDIATIQHHIGASEYPSGQVRISCRAKKSLPDIIFVIGGTKFPVPAKTYIQQVSRRFWAVTGLR
;
A
#
# COMPACT_ATOMS: atom_id res chain seq x y z
N MET A 1 -7.05 -1.13 -18.78
CA MET A 1 -7.25 -0.02 -17.81
C MET A 1 -5.97 0.79 -17.73
N ARG A 2 -6.03 2.12 -17.90
CA ARG A 2 -4.88 3.00 -17.65
C ARG A 2 -4.70 3.09 -16.12
N GLY A 3 -3.57 2.65 -15.58
CA GLY A 3 -3.27 2.80 -14.16
C GLY A 3 -3.06 4.28 -13.81
N ARG A 4 -3.48 4.71 -12.62
CA ARG A 4 -3.18 6.05 -12.11
C ARG A 4 -1.84 6.04 -11.39
N VAL A 5 -1.01 7.04 -11.63
CA VAL A 5 0.28 7.19 -10.95
C VAL A 5 0.05 7.68 -9.52
N VAL A 6 0.36 6.79 -8.59
CA VAL A 6 0.24 6.88 -7.12
C VAL A 6 1.12 7.89 -6.40
N ALA A 7 2.37 7.78 -6.82
CA ALA A 7 3.60 8.07 -6.09
C ALA A 7 4.74 7.95 -7.10
N CYS A 8 5.91 8.50 -6.79
CA CYS A 8 7.11 8.34 -7.63
C CYS A 8 6.88 8.67 -9.14
N PRO A 9 6.27 9.82 -9.50
CA PRO A 9 5.81 10.08 -10.88
C PRO A 9 6.93 10.27 -11.91
N ARG A 10 8.15 10.61 -11.46
CA ARG A 10 9.34 10.80 -12.29
C ARG A 10 10.38 9.70 -12.12
N GLY A 11 10.00 8.59 -11.49
CA GLY A 11 10.95 7.59 -11.00
C GLY A 11 11.58 8.01 -9.67
N CYS A 12 12.15 7.02 -8.99
CA CYS A 12 12.74 7.13 -7.66
C CYS A 12 13.67 5.93 -7.42
N GLN A 13 14.51 6.03 -6.40
CA GLN A 13 15.34 4.92 -5.94
C GLN A 13 14.52 3.99 -5.03
N ALA A 14 14.86 2.71 -5.06
CA ALA A 14 14.28 1.70 -4.18
C ALA A 14 15.33 0.67 -3.81
N VAL A 15 15.15 0.01 -2.67
CA VAL A 15 16.01 -1.08 -2.18
C VAL A 15 15.14 -2.31 -1.97
N VAL A 16 15.68 -3.49 -2.32
CA VAL A 16 15.06 -4.78 -1.98
C VAL A 16 15.66 -5.22 -0.65
N ASP A 17 14.86 -5.10 0.42
CA ASP A 17 15.31 -5.34 1.79
C ASP A 17 14.43 -6.42 2.45
N SER A 18 14.98 -7.62 2.63
CA SER A 18 14.31 -8.72 3.32
C SER A 18 14.18 -8.49 4.84
N GLY A 19 14.90 -7.52 5.40
CA GLY A 19 14.82 -7.13 6.81
C GLY A 19 13.64 -6.21 7.14
N THR A 20 12.98 -5.64 6.12
CA THR A 20 11.84 -4.74 6.32
C THR A 20 10.51 -5.43 6.01
N MET A 21 9.60 -5.45 6.99
CA MET A 21 8.32 -6.16 6.87
C MET A 21 7.24 -5.42 6.05
N LEU A 22 7.42 -4.13 5.79
CA LEU A 22 6.43 -3.24 5.15
C LEU A 22 7.00 -2.63 3.86
N LEU A 23 6.13 -2.24 2.94
CA LEU A 23 6.53 -1.39 1.82
C LEU A 23 6.74 0.03 2.34
N ALA A 24 8.00 0.44 2.43
CA ALA A 24 8.37 1.75 2.94
C ALA A 24 8.53 2.79 1.81
N GLY A 25 8.17 4.04 2.08
CA GLY A 25 8.35 5.12 1.10
C GLY A 25 8.32 6.53 1.71
N PRO A 26 8.49 7.57 0.89
CA PRO A 26 8.36 8.95 1.37
C PRO A 26 6.97 9.19 1.99
N PRO A 27 6.87 9.86 3.15
CA PRO A 27 5.60 9.99 3.88
C PRO A 27 4.44 10.56 3.05
N ARG A 28 4.71 11.51 2.14
CA ARG A 28 3.70 12.11 1.26
C ARG A 28 3.15 11.12 0.22
N ASP A 29 4.03 10.28 -0.33
CA ASP A 29 3.66 9.26 -1.31
C ASP A 29 2.85 8.16 -0.63
N ILE A 30 3.29 7.72 0.56
CA ILE A 30 2.55 6.75 1.36
C ILE A 30 1.17 7.31 1.75
N ALA A 31 1.08 8.54 2.25
CA ALA A 31 -0.20 9.16 2.58
C ALA A 31 -1.15 9.24 1.37
N THR A 32 -0.62 9.50 0.17
CA THR A 32 -1.41 9.52 -1.06
C THR A 32 -1.96 8.13 -1.40
N ILE A 33 -1.14 7.08 -1.26
CA ILE A 33 -1.57 5.69 -1.47
C ILE A 33 -2.64 5.32 -0.44
N GLN A 34 -2.40 5.61 0.84
CA GLN A 34 -3.31 5.33 1.95
C GLN A 34 -4.68 5.98 1.75
N HIS A 35 -4.69 7.25 1.36
CA HIS A 35 -5.90 7.98 1.03
C HIS A 35 -6.68 7.33 -0.12
N HIS A 36 -5.98 6.92 -1.19
CA HIS A 36 -6.63 6.29 -2.34
C HIS A 36 -7.26 4.93 -2.06
N ILE A 37 -6.65 4.15 -1.18
CA ILE A 37 -7.24 2.85 -0.78
C ILE A 37 -8.32 3.02 0.30
N GLY A 38 -8.58 4.24 0.78
CA GLY A 38 -9.59 4.51 1.80
C GLY A 38 -9.17 4.06 3.20
N ALA A 39 -7.86 4.06 3.48
CA ALA A 39 -7.34 3.79 4.81
C ALA A 39 -7.36 5.05 5.68
N SER A 40 -7.44 4.88 6.99
CA SER A 40 -7.47 5.98 7.96
C SER A 40 -6.45 5.74 9.06
N GLU A 41 -5.78 6.81 9.46
CA GLU A 41 -4.87 6.80 10.59
C GLU A 41 -5.65 6.90 11.91
N TYR A 42 -5.24 6.11 12.90
CA TYR A 42 -5.83 6.07 14.24
C TYR A 42 -4.84 6.63 15.26
N PRO A 43 -5.32 7.12 16.43
CA PRO A 43 -4.45 7.67 17.49
C PRO A 43 -3.32 6.75 17.96
N SER A 44 -3.43 5.44 17.73
CA SER A 44 -2.38 4.46 18.00
C SER A 44 -1.22 4.48 16.98
N GLY A 45 -1.23 5.41 16.01
CA GLY A 45 -0.28 5.46 14.88
C GLY A 45 -0.45 4.33 13.87
N GLN A 46 -1.56 3.59 13.93
CA GLN A 46 -1.87 2.52 12.98
C GLN A 46 -2.76 3.06 11.87
N VAL A 47 -2.44 2.69 10.63
CA VAL A 47 -3.30 2.97 9.48
C VAL A 47 -4.14 1.74 9.18
N ARG A 48 -5.46 1.88 9.26
CA ARG A 48 -6.41 0.78 9.15
C ARG A 48 -7.40 0.97 8.02
N ILE A 49 -7.93 -0.13 7.52
CA ILE A 49 -9.00 -0.19 6.53
C ILE A 49 -10.02 -1.27 6.91
N SER A 50 -11.27 -1.13 6.47
CA SER A 50 -12.28 -2.19 6.63
C SER A 50 -11.87 -3.47 5.89
N CYS A 51 -11.96 -4.62 6.56
CA CYS A 51 -11.74 -5.93 5.91
C CYS A 51 -12.70 -6.17 4.75
N ARG A 52 -13.87 -5.51 4.73
CA ARG A 52 -14.86 -5.62 3.64
C ARG A 52 -14.34 -5.03 2.33
N ALA A 53 -13.50 -4.00 2.40
CA ALA A 53 -12.92 -3.34 1.24
C ALA A 53 -11.85 -4.19 0.53
N LYS A 54 -11.30 -5.21 1.19
CA LYS A 54 -10.17 -6.01 0.67
C LYS A 54 -10.40 -6.58 -0.74
N LYS A 55 -11.64 -6.97 -1.07
CA LYS A 55 -11.99 -7.54 -2.38
C LYS A 55 -12.09 -6.49 -3.49
N SER A 56 -12.30 -5.21 -3.15
CA SER A 56 -12.46 -4.11 -4.11
C SER A 56 -11.22 -3.26 -4.26
N LEU A 57 -10.16 -3.54 -3.50
CA LEU A 57 -8.92 -2.79 -3.56
C LEU A 57 -8.13 -3.10 -4.85
N PRO A 58 -7.49 -2.10 -5.46
CA PRO A 58 -6.68 -2.28 -6.66
C PRO A 58 -5.34 -2.96 -6.34
N ASP A 59 -4.70 -3.54 -7.34
CA ASP A 59 -3.29 -3.92 -7.21
C ASP A 59 -2.42 -2.66 -7.21
N ILE A 60 -1.38 -2.64 -6.36
CA ILE A 60 -0.30 -1.65 -6.46
C ILE A 60 0.68 -2.16 -7.50
N ILE A 61 0.95 -1.37 -8.54
CA ILE A 61 1.85 -1.79 -9.62
C ILE A 61 3.16 -1.02 -9.47
N PHE A 62 4.24 -1.72 -9.16
CA PHE A 62 5.59 -1.18 -9.30
C PHE A 62 6.05 -1.31 -10.74
N VAL A 63 6.61 -0.25 -11.30
CA VAL A 63 7.23 -0.28 -12.64
C VAL A 63 8.73 -0.13 -12.46
N ILE A 64 9.47 -1.20 -12.72
CA ILE A 64 10.92 -1.26 -12.53
C ILE A 64 11.55 -1.60 -13.88
N GLY A 65 12.38 -0.70 -14.41
CA GLY A 65 12.99 -0.88 -15.73
C GLY A 65 11.97 -1.06 -16.88
N GLY A 66 10.78 -0.45 -16.75
CA GLY A 66 9.67 -0.61 -17.72
C GLY A 66 8.80 -1.86 -17.52
N THR A 67 9.21 -2.79 -16.65
CA THR A 67 8.46 -4.01 -16.34
C THR A 67 7.49 -3.79 -15.19
N LYS A 68 6.28 -4.33 -15.29
CA LYS A 68 5.23 -4.21 -14.28
C LYS A 68 5.28 -5.37 -13.28
N PHE A 69 5.32 -5.03 -12.00
CA PHE A 69 5.27 -5.95 -10.87
C PHE A 69 4.02 -5.64 -10.03
N PRO A 70 2.88 -6.31 -10.30
CA PRO A 70 1.67 -6.10 -9.52
C PRO A 70 1.83 -6.72 -8.12
N VAL A 71 1.42 -5.95 -7.11
CA VAL A 71 1.32 -6.37 -5.72
C VAL A 71 -0.16 -6.41 -5.37
N PRO A 72 -0.75 -7.62 -5.28
CA PRO A 72 -2.16 -7.77 -5.00
C PRO A 72 -2.57 -7.20 -3.64
N ALA A 73 -3.83 -6.74 -3.52
CA ALA A 73 -4.40 -6.25 -2.27
C ALA A 73 -4.26 -7.21 -1.09
N LYS A 74 -4.29 -8.52 -1.34
CA LYS A 74 -4.08 -9.52 -0.28
C LYS A 74 -2.68 -9.49 0.33
N THR A 75 -1.70 -8.92 -0.36
CA THR A 75 -0.29 -8.88 0.04
C THR A 75 0.03 -7.62 0.84
N TYR A 76 -0.47 -6.46 0.43
CA TYR A 76 -0.22 -5.19 1.13
C TYR A 76 -1.27 -4.85 2.21
N ILE A 77 -2.26 -5.72 2.46
CA ILE A 77 -3.23 -5.59 3.56
C ILE A 77 -3.07 -6.74 4.56
N GLN A 78 -2.66 -6.40 5.78
CA GLN A 78 -2.41 -7.33 6.88
C GLN A 78 -3.62 -7.43 7.81
N GLN A 79 -4.17 -8.64 7.96
CA GLN A 79 -5.30 -8.87 8.86
C GLN A 79 -4.79 -9.21 10.26
N VAL A 80 -4.92 -8.26 11.19
CA VAL A 80 -4.40 -8.40 12.58
C VAL A 80 -5.43 -9.03 13.54
N SER A 81 -6.73 -8.95 13.25
CA SER A 81 -7.76 -9.61 14.07
C SER A 81 -8.96 -10.14 13.27
N ARG A 82 -9.74 -11.05 13.87
CA ARG A 82 -11.01 -11.57 13.30
C ARG A 82 -12.16 -10.54 13.31
N ARG A 83 -11.92 -9.28 13.73
CA ARG A 83 -12.94 -8.24 13.81
C ARG A 83 -12.64 -7.08 12.86
N PHE A 84 -13.48 -6.99 11.83
CA PHE A 84 -13.84 -5.82 11.00
C PHE A 84 -12.75 -4.98 10.30
N TRP A 85 -11.48 -4.98 10.72
CA TRP A 85 -10.43 -4.10 10.19
C TRP A 85 -9.08 -4.81 9.95
N ALA A 86 -8.30 -4.27 9.02
CA ALA A 86 -6.96 -4.69 8.63
C ALA A 86 -5.99 -3.50 8.69
N VAL A 87 -4.69 -3.77 8.86
CA VAL A 87 -3.62 -2.77 8.83
C VAL A 87 -2.99 -2.77 7.44
N THR A 88 -2.61 -1.59 6.96
CA THR A 88 -1.91 -1.45 5.69
C THR A 88 -0.43 -1.79 5.86
N GLY A 89 0.12 -2.59 4.96
CA GLY A 89 1.53 -2.95 4.89
C GLY A 89 2.43 -1.84 4.32
N LEU A 90 2.03 -0.57 4.46
CA LEU A 90 2.67 0.60 3.86
C LEU A 90 3.10 1.57 4.97
N ARG A 91 4.35 2.06 4.93
CA ARG A 91 4.88 2.98 5.95
C ARG A 91 5.74 4.10 5.38
#